data_AF-A0A2E3LUR4-F1
#
_entry.id   AF-A0A2E3LUR4-F1
#
_cell.length_a   1.000
_cell.length_b   1.000
_cell.length_c   1.000
_cell.angle_alpha   90.00
_cell.angle_beta   90.00
_cell.angle_gamma   90.00
#
_symmetry.space_group_name_H-M   'P 1'
#
loop_
_entity.id
_entity.type
_entity.pdbx_description
1 polymer ?
#
loop_
_entity_poly.entity_id
_entity_poly.type
_entity_poly.pdbx_seq_one_letter_code
_entity_poly.pdbx_strand_id
1 'polypeptide(L)' 'MANAEEYRSQSHEELLVVLEDLEKELYALRNERRLNPKMEQPHRLRNLRRDIARVHTVLNEKQVAAQA' A
#
# COMPACT_ATOMS: atom_id res chain seq x y z
N MET A 1 -2.86 9.55 4.60
CA MET A 1 -3.42 8.19 4.54
C MET A 1 -4.55 8.26 3.54
N ALA A 2 -4.48 7.49 2.47
CA ALA A 2 -5.58 7.40 1.52
C ALA A 2 -6.76 6.68 2.17
N ASN A 3 -7.97 7.14 1.88
CA ASN A 3 -9.21 6.53 2.38
C ASN A 3 -9.48 5.23 1.62
N ALA A 4 -10.00 4.21 2.31
CA ALA A 4 -10.30 2.91 1.70
C ALA A 4 -11.30 3.01 0.52
N GLU A 5 -12.07 4.09 0.46
CA GLU A 5 -13.00 4.38 -0.65
C GLU A 5 -12.27 4.63 -1.97
N GLU A 6 -11.12 5.31 -1.96
CA GLU A 6 -10.33 5.60 -3.16
C GLU A 6 -9.84 4.32 -3.84
N TYR A 7 -9.42 3.33 -3.04
CA TYR A 7 -9.01 2.02 -3.57
C TYR A 7 -10.20 1.20 -4.09
N ARG A 8 -11.38 1.34 -3.50
CA ARG A 8 -12.58 0.61 -3.98
C ARG A 8 -13.04 1.08 -5.36
N SER A 9 -12.92 2.38 -5.65
CA SER A 9 -13.25 2.96 -6.95
C SER A 9 -12.30 2.55 -8.08
N GLN A 10 -11.09 2.09 -7.77
CA GLN A 10 -10.09 1.69 -8.77
C GLN A 10 -10.40 0.31 -9.38
N SER A 11 -9.90 0.08 -10.59
CA SER A 11 -9.97 -1.21 -11.26
C SER A 11 -9.00 -2.22 -10.63
N HIS A 12 -9.18 -3.51 -10.91
CA HIS A 12 -8.29 -4.55 -10.38
C HIS A 12 -6.84 -4.35 -10.84
N GLU A 13 -6.64 -4.01 -12.11
CA GLU A 13 -5.32 -3.77 -12.69
C GLU A 13 -4.65 -2.53 -12.10
N GLU A 14 -5.41 -1.44 -11.92
CA GLU A 14 -4.92 -0.22 -11.26
C GLU A 14 -4.47 -0.50 -9.83
N LEU A 15 -5.23 -1.30 -9.07
CA LEU A 15 -4.87 -1.68 -7.71
C LEU A 15 -3.56 -2.48 -7.65
N LEU A 16 -3.27 -3.32 -8.65
CA LEU A 16 -2.01 -4.04 -8.73
C LEU A 16 -0.83 -3.10 -9.00
N VAL A 17 -1.00 -2.12 -9.89
CA VAL A 17 0.03 -1.09 -10.15
C VAL A 17 0.29 -0.27 -8.90
N VAL A 18 -0.77 0.19 -8.23
CA VAL A 18 -0.67 0.95 -6.98
C VAL A 18 0.02 0.14 -5.88
N LEU A 19 -0.25 -1.17 -5.80
CA LEU A 19 0.42 -2.06 -4.86
C LEU A 19 1.93 -2.10 -5.10
N GLU A 20 2.34 -2.29 -6.35
CA GLU A 20 3.76 -2.37 -6.73
C GLU A 20 4.51 -1.07 -6.37
N ASP A 21 3.88 0.08 -6.62
CA ASP A 21 4.46 1.39 -6.28
C ASP A 21 4.60 1.60 -4.77
N LEU A 22 3.59 1.20 -3.99
CA LEU A 22 3.64 1.28 -2.52
C LEU A 22 4.72 0.37 -1.93
N GLU A 23 4.94 -0.81 -2.52
CA GLU A 23 6.00 -1.74 -2.11
C GLU A 23 7.39 -1.20 -2.42
N LYS A 24 7.58 -0.60 -3.60
CA LYS A 24 8.83 0.09 -3.96
C LYS A 24 9.15 1.22 -3.00
N GLU A 25 8.16 2.06 -2.67
CA GLU A 25 8.33 3.15 -1.71
C GLU A 25 8.67 2.63 -0.31
N LEU A 26 7.99 1.57 0.14
CA LEU A 26 8.28 0.93 1.41
C LEU A 26 9.71 0.38 1.47
N TYR A 27 10.20 -0.24 0.39
CA TYR A 27 11.56 -0.74 0.29
C TYR A 27 12.58 0.40 0.36
N ALA A 28 12.36 1.49 -0.37
CA ALA A 28 13.20 2.67 -0.32
C ALA A 28 13.30 3.25 1.11
N LEU A 29 12.17 3.45 1.79
CA LEU A 29 12.13 3.97 3.16
C LEU A 29 12.72 3.00 4.19
N ARG A 30 12.61 1.69 3.98
CA ARG A 30 13.29 0.69 4.81
C ARG A 30 14.81 0.77 4.65
N ASN A 31 15.29 0.95 3.42
CA ASN A 31 16.71 1.13 3.16
C ASN A 31 17.24 2.42 3.77
N GLU A 32 16.50 3.52 3.62
CA GLU A 32 16.83 4.80 4.24
C GLU A 32 16.91 4.67 5.76
N ARG A 33 15.90 4.05 6.41
CA ARG A 33 15.91 3.80 7.86
C ARG A 33 17.11 2.97 8.31
N ARG A 34 17.57 2.03 7.50
CA ARG A 34 18.74 1.20 7.80
C ARG A 34 20.04 1.99 7.70
N LEU A 35 20.17 2.85 6.69
CA LEU A 35 21.36 3.66 6.44
C LEU A 35 21.44 4.88 7.38
N ASN A 36 20.29 5.47 7.72
CA ASN A 36 20.18 6.63 8.57
C ASN A 36 19.19 6.36 9.73
N PRO A 37 19.70 6.07 10.95
CA PRO A 37 18.87 5.86 12.13
C PRO A 37 18.06 7.10 12.56
N LYS A 38 18.44 8.31 12.13
CA LYS A 38 17.74 9.58 12.38
C LYS A 38 16.89 9.96 11.19
N MET A 39 15.98 9.07 10.80
CA MET A 39 15.07 9.30 9.70
C MET A 39 14.02 10.37 10.07
N GLU A 40 13.81 11.32 9.17
CA GLU A 40 12.89 12.46 9.36
C GLU A 40 11.42 12.04 9.49
N GLN A 41 11.00 10.98 8.79
CA GLN A 41 9.58 10.60 8.67
C GLN A 41 9.28 9.12 9.02
N PRO A 42 9.48 8.68 10.28
CA PRO A 42 9.24 7.29 10.68
C PRO A 42 7.76 6.88 10.59
N HIS A 43 6.83 7.84 10.67
CA HIS A 43 5.40 7.62 10.55
C HIS A 43 4.98 7.15 9.15
N ARG A 44 5.72 7.55 8.11
CA ARG A 44 5.43 7.19 6.71
C ARG A 44 5.52 5.68 6.47
N LEU A 45 6.47 5.02 7.12
CA LEU A 45 6.66 3.58 7.06
C LEU A 45 5.46 2.81 7.62
N ARG A 46 4.81 3.34 8.66
CA ARG A 46 3.56 2.77 9.21
C ARG A 46 2.37 3.06 8.30
N ASN A 47 2.33 4.23 7.65
CA ASN A 47 1.27 4.59 6.72
C ASN A 47 1.28 3.67 5.48
N LEU A 48 2.44 3.51 4.84
CA LEU A 48 2.60 2.63 3.68
C LEU A 48 2.21 1.19 3.97
N ARG A 49 2.60 0.65 5.13
CA ARG A 49 2.18 -0.70 5.55
C ARG A 49 0.66 -0.84 5.66
N ARG A 50 -0.03 0.22 6.11
CA ARG A 50 -1.50 0.22 6.20
C ARG A 50 -2.13 0.37 4.83
N ASP A 51 -1.55 1.18 3.96
CA ASP A 51 -2.06 1.40 2.62
C ASP A 51 -1.94 0.10 1.78
N ILE A 52 -0.80 -0.61 1.85
CA ILE A 52 -0.63 -1.95 1.26
C ILE A 52 -1.68 -2.93 1.79
N ALA A 53 -1.90 -2.97 3.11
CA ALA A 53 -2.91 -3.86 3.70
C ALA A 53 -4.34 -3.54 3.22
N ARG A 54 -4.68 -2.26 3.04
CA ARG A 54 -5.97 -1.85 2.49
C ARG A 54 -6.13 -2.30 1.05
N VAL A 55 -5.11 -2.10 0.20
CA VAL A 55 -5.14 -2.52 -1.20
C VAL A 55 -5.34 -4.03 -1.31
N HIS A 56 -4.59 -4.84 -0.54
CA HIS A 56 -4.79 -6.29 -0.50
C HIS A 56 -6.21 -6.68 -0.05
N THR A 57 -6.77 -5.97 0.93
CA THR A 57 -8.13 -6.23 1.40
C THR A 57 -9.15 -6.00 0.29
N VAL A 58 -9.05 -4.86 -0.42
CA VAL A 58 -9.95 -4.53 -1.54
C VAL A 58 -9.77 -5.50 -2.71
N LEU A 59 -8.53 -5.91 -3.03
CA LEU A 59 -8.26 -6.92 -4.05
C LEU A 59 -8.96 -8.25 -3.71
N ASN A 60 -8.87 -8.69 -2.46
CA ASN A 60 -9.54 -9.91 -2.00
C ASN A 60 -11.08 -9.76 -2.01
N GLU A 61 -11.62 -8.62 -1.57
CA GLU A 61 -13.06 -8.33 -1.66
C GLU A 61 -13.57 -8.44 -3.10
N LYS A 62 -12.84 -7.86 -4.07
CA LYS A 62 -13.18 -7.94 -5.51
C LYS A 62 -13.08 -9.37 -6.04
N GLN A 63 -12.08 -10.15 -5.60
CA GLN A 63 -11.93 -11.55 -6.00
C GLN A 63 -13.07 -12.43 -5.46
N VAL A 64 -13.42 -12.28 -4.18
CA VAL A 64 -14.53 -13.02 -3.56
C VAL A 64 -15.86 -12.64 -4.23
N ALA A 65 -16.10 -11.36 -4.52
CA ALA A 65 -17.30 -10.91 -5.21
C ALA A 65 -17.40 -11.42 -6.66
N ALA A 66 -16.26 -11.65 -7.34
CA ALA A 66 -16.25 -12.24 -8.69
C ALA A 66 -16.43 -13.76 -8.70
N GLN A 67 -16.20 -14.44 -7.57
CA GLN A 67 -16.33 -15.89 -7.41
C GLN A 67 -17.70 -16.33 -6.85
N ALA A 68 -18.50 -15.38 -6.36
CA ALA A 68 -19.86 -15.60 -5.86
C ALA A 68 -20.90 -15.41 -6.97
#